data_AF-A0A7J6IF58-F1
#
_entry.id   AF-A0A7J6IF58-F1
#
_cell.length_a   1.000
_cell.length_b   1.000
_cell.length_c   1.000
_cell.angle_alpha   90.00
_cell.angle_beta   90.00
_cell.angle_gamma   90.00
#
_symmetry.space_group_name_H-M   'P 1'
#
loop_
_entity.id
_entity.type
_entity.pdbx_description
1 polymer ?
#
loop_
_entity_poly.entity_id
_entity_poly.type
_entity_poly.pdbx_seq_one_letter_code
_entity_poly.pdbx_strand_id
1 'polypeptide(L)'
;MASAWVIDTVDYGLRQSSCRAMWDLRTWYANLRTSVGATEREQQTAARRKYQTATKILSSVPKDFAGWITSWEMATNHALVRKTGGVEDPNTWFEDLTRAIQPIFGGWVTIYAGIYKDKLEEKTLTIGEVAKDLRKEAERRDLLGLQEKGSRLTRGVFGPTFATGQSQSMLPQLEATPSNEEGDTQTRNQATGRKRKRAFSPGSPDVVCKACEGAHGLENCYYVFPKKAPAYFKGRKLIRDAVDHRVRNDASLKDEISRIKRVKPVEEMD
;
A
#
# COMPACT_ATOMS: atom_id res chain seq x y z
N MET A 1 11.04 19.09 44.24
CA MET A 1 9.99 18.67 43.28
C MET A 1 10.59 17.73 42.22
N ALA A 2 11.05 16.53 42.57
CA ALA A 2 11.71 15.62 41.61
C ALA A 2 10.84 14.41 41.20
N SER A 3 9.69 14.22 41.84
CA SER A 3 8.85 13.01 41.72
C SER A 3 7.46 13.25 41.10
N ALA A 4 7.08 14.50 40.83
CA ALA A 4 5.76 14.86 40.32
C ALA A 4 5.47 14.26 38.93
N TRP A 5 6.48 14.16 38.08
CA TRP A 5 6.36 13.58 36.73
C TRP A 5 6.03 12.08 36.75
N VAL A 6 6.49 11.33 37.76
CA VAL A 6 6.16 9.89 37.92
C VAL A 6 4.71 9.73 38.31
N ILE A 7 4.20 10.58 39.20
CA ILE A 7 2.80 10.55 39.63
C ILE A 7 1.88 10.88 38.44
N ASP A 8 2.30 11.75 37.51
CA ASP A 8 1.48 12.13 36.36
C ASP A 8 1.41 11.03 35.28
N THR A 9 2.49 10.26 35.13
CA THR A 9 2.64 9.24 34.06
C THR A 9 2.16 7.84 34.44
N VAL A 10 2.12 7.53 35.74
CA VAL A 10 1.75 6.20 36.25
C VAL A 10 0.23 6.10 36.42
N ASP A 11 -0.37 4.96 36.11
CA ASP A 11 -1.81 4.73 36.34
C ASP A 11 -2.21 4.93 37.82
N TYR A 12 -3.45 5.35 38.07
CA TYR A 12 -3.95 5.67 39.41
C TYR A 12 -3.80 4.50 40.40
N GLY A 13 -4.07 3.26 39.98
CA GLY A 13 -3.93 2.08 40.85
C GLY A 13 -2.48 1.78 41.22
N LEU A 14 -1.55 2.07 40.31
CA LEU A 14 -0.12 1.91 40.53
C LEU A 14 0.48 3.01 41.40
N ARG A 15 -0.06 4.23 41.32
CA ARG A 15 0.31 5.31 42.24
C ARG A 15 0.00 4.94 43.70
N GLN A 16 -1.19 4.40 43.96
CA GLN A 16 -1.62 4.05 45.32
C GLN A 16 -0.83 2.86 45.92
N SER A 17 -0.48 1.88 45.09
CA SER A 17 0.23 0.68 45.52
C SER A 17 1.76 0.85 45.56
N SER A 18 2.34 1.52 44.55
CA SER A 18 3.79 1.53 44.30
C SER A 18 4.48 2.87 44.52
N CYS A 19 3.74 4.00 44.48
CA CYS A 19 4.29 5.36 44.60
C CYS A 19 3.77 6.11 45.83
N ARG A 20 3.94 5.53 47.03
CA ARG A 20 3.50 6.16 48.29
C ARG A 20 4.38 7.36 48.64
N ALA A 21 3.76 8.46 49.06
CA ALA A 21 4.42 9.72 49.41
C ALA A 21 5.54 9.58 50.46
N MET A 22 5.50 8.54 51.30
CA MET A 22 6.51 8.25 52.32
C MET A 22 7.80 7.60 51.79
N TRP A 23 7.79 7.12 50.54
CA TRP A 23 8.92 6.43 49.93
C TRP A 23 9.67 7.34 48.97
N ASP A 24 10.95 7.06 48.77
CA ASP A 24 11.79 7.77 47.82
C ASP A 24 11.59 7.24 46.39
N LEU A 25 12.06 8.03 45.42
CA LEU A 25 11.91 7.73 44.00
C LEU A 25 12.55 6.38 43.60
N ARG A 26 13.65 5.98 44.26
CA ARG A 26 14.31 4.70 44.02
C ARG A 26 13.43 3.53 44.48
N THR A 27 12.77 3.64 45.62
CA THR A 27 11.79 2.66 46.11
C THR A 27 10.55 2.62 45.21
N TRP A 28 10.07 3.76 44.72
CA TRP A 28 8.98 3.79 43.73
C TRP A 28 9.36 3.06 42.46
N TYR A 29 10.55 3.32 41.92
CA TYR A 29 11.05 2.63 40.73
C TYR A 29 11.18 1.12 40.95
N ALA A 30 11.73 0.69 42.10
CA ALA A 30 11.85 -0.74 42.43
C ALA A 30 10.48 -1.43 42.53
N ASN A 31 9.49 -0.77 43.14
CA ASN A 31 8.14 -1.30 43.29
C ASN A 31 7.37 -1.31 41.97
N LEU A 32 7.48 -0.26 41.16
CA LEU A 32 6.92 -0.23 39.80
C LEU A 32 7.57 -1.29 38.90
N ARG A 33 8.88 -1.47 39.01
CA ARG A 33 9.60 -2.53 38.30
C ARG A 33 9.17 -3.92 38.76
N THR A 34 8.86 -4.11 40.03
CA THR A 34 8.41 -5.40 40.55
C THR A 34 6.94 -5.68 40.21
N SER A 35 6.09 -4.66 40.23
CA SER A 35 4.64 -4.79 40.00
C SER A 35 4.24 -4.78 38.53
N VAL A 36 4.95 -4.03 37.68
CA VAL A 36 4.62 -3.83 36.25
C VAL A 36 5.79 -4.10 35.33
N GLY A 37 7.02 -4.08 35.85
CA GLY A 37 8.19 -4.36 35.05
C GLY A 37 8.14 -5.80 34.58
N ALA A 38 7.88 -5.99 33.28
CA ALA A 38 8.04 -7.29 32.65
C ALA A 38 9.45 -7.79 32.96
N THR A 39 9.56 -8.99 33.52
CA THR A 39 10.86 -9.59 33.81
C THR A 39 11.67 -9.69 32.51
N GLU A 40 13.00 -9.70 32.59
CA GLU A 40 13.84 -9.84 31.38
C GLU A 40 13.43 -11.07 30.56
N ARG A 41 13.08 -12.16 31.25
CA ARG A 41 12.55 -13.39 30.65
C ARG A 41 11.21 -13.18 29.94
N GLU A 42 10.29 -12.42 30.51
CA GLU A 42 9.00 -12.08 29.86
C GLU A 42 9.21 -11.18 28.65
N GLN A 43 10.11 -10.20 28.74
CA GLN A 43 10.44 -9.31 27.62
C GLN A 43 11.09 -10.09 26.47
N GLN A 44 12.01 -11.02 26.78
CA GLN A 44 12.58 -11.96 25.81
C GLN A 44 11.51 -12.87 25.19
N THR A 45 10.60 -13.40 26.00
CA THR A 45 9.51 -14.26 25.51
C THR A 45 8.57 -13.48 24.60
N ALA A 46 8.23 -12.24 24.95
CA ALA A 46 7.41 -11.35 24.13
C ALA A 46 8.11 -10.98 22.82
N ALA A 47 9.42 -10.67 22.86
CA ALA A 47 10.23 -10.41 21.68
C ALA A 47 10.23 -11.61 20.72
N ARG A 48 10.47 -12.82 21.25
CA ARG A 48 10.44 -14.06 20.48
C ARG A 48 9.08 -14.31 19.84
N ARG A 49 7.98 -14.11 20.57
CA ARG A 49 6.61 -14.27 20.04
C ARG A 49 6.32 -13.29 18.91
N LYS A 50 6.72 -12.02 19.08
CA LYS A 50 6.56 -10.99 18.04
C LYS A 50 7.35 -11.35 16.78
N TYR A 51 8.59 -11.80 16.93
CA TYR A 51 9.41 -12.27 15.81
C TYR A 51 8.77 -13.45 15.08
N GLN A 52 8.37 -14.51 15.80
CA GLN A 52 7.71 -15.68 15.21
C GLN A 52 6.40 -15.34 14.50
N THR A 53 5.66 -14.35 15.00
CA THR A 53 4.43 -13.88 14.36
C THR A 53 4.74 -13.16 13.04
N ALA A 54 5.83 -12.39 13.01
CA ALA A 54 6.26 -11.65 11.84
C ALA A 54 6.90 -12.52 10.75
N THR A 55 7.51 -13.65 11.12
CA THR A 55 8.11 -14.63 10.19
C THR A 55 7.19 -15.80 9.83
N LYS A 56 5.90 -15.71 10.19
CA LYS A 56 4.92 -16.69 9.75
C LYS A 56 4.80 -16.68 8.22
N ILE A 57 4.68 -17.86 7.63
CA ILE A 57 4.50 -18.05 6.19
C ILE A 57 3.30 -17.24 5.69
N LEU A 58 3.56 -16.39 4.70
CA LEU A 58 2.54 -15.60 4.03
C LEU A 58 1.83 -16.48 3.00
N SER A 59 0.55 -16.79 3.23
CA SER A 59 -0.26 -17.53 2.26
C SER A 59 -0.69 -16.68 1.05
N SER A 60 -0.71 -15.37 1.19
CA SER A 60 -1.08 -14.40 0.16
C SER A 60 -0.49 -13.04 0.48
N VAL A 61 -0.45 -12.13 -0.50
CA VAL A 61 0.06 -10.77 -0.31
C VAL A 61 -0.78 -10.02 0.74
N PRO A 62 -0.18 -9.55 1.84
CA PRO A 62 -0.86 -8.66 2.78
C PRO A 62 -1.43 -7.41 2.11
N LYS A 63 -2.62 -6.96 2.54
CA LYS A 63 -3.25 -5.71 2.04
C LYS A 63 -2.36 -4.49 2.22
N ASP A 64 -1.59 -4.45 3.31
CA ASP A 64 -0.56 -3.46 3.56
C ASP A 64 0.80 -4.18 3.67
N PHE A 65 1.42 -4.39 2.51
CA PHE A 65 2.72 -5.05 2.46
C PHE A 65 3.83 -4.17 3.02
N ALA A 66 3.75 -2.84 2.85
CA ALA A 66 4.72 -1.89 3.42
C ALA A 66 4.71 -1.94 4.95
N GLY A 67 3.53 -1.94 5.57
CA GLY A 67 3.35 -2.09 7.00
C GLY A 67 3.83 -3.45 7.51
N TRP A 68 3.61 -4.51 6.74
CA TRP A 68 4.15 -5.83 7.06
C TRP A 68 5.69 -5.86 7.08
N ILE A 69 6.36 -5.31 6.06
CA ILE A 69 7.84 -5.23 6.01
C ILE A 69 8.37 -4.47 7.22
N THR A 70 7.77 -3.32 7.55
CA THR A 70 8.17 -2.52 8.70
C THR A 70 7.96 -3.28 10.01
N SER A 71 6.84 -3.99 10.16
CA SER A 71 6.56 -4.81 11.34
C SER A 71 7.58 -5.94 11.51
N TRP A 72 7.94 -6.61 10.41
CA TRP A 72 8.97 -7.63 10.39
C TRP A 72 10.35 -7.07 10.75
N GLU A 73 10.75 -5.95 10.16
CA GLU A 73 12.02 -5.29 10.43
C GLU A 73 12.12 -4.90 11.92
N MET A 74 11.07 -4.28 12.48
CA MET A 74 11.01 -3.92 13.90
C MET A 74 11.05 -5.15 14.82
N ALA A 75 10.30 -6.20 14.49
CA ALA A 75 10.25 -7.42 15.30
C ALA A 75 11.60 -8.15 15.30
N THR A 76 12.28 -8.20 14.16
CA THR A 76 13.60 -8.84 13.99
C THR A 76 14.68 -8.05 14.72
N ASN A 77 14.70 -6.72 14.55
CA ASN A 77 15.62 -5.86 15.31
C ASN A 77 15.38 -5.94 16.82
N HIS A 78 14.12 -5.99 17.27
CA HIS A 78 13.81 -6.15 18.68
C HIS A 78 14.26 -7.52 19.21
N ALA A 79 14.14 -8.59 18.41
CA ALA A 79 14.65 -9.92 18.77
C ALA A 79 16.18 -9.97 18.82
N LEU A 80 16.86 -9.25 17.92
CA LEU A 80 18.32 -9.08 17.91
C LEU A 80 18.82 -8.36 19.16
N VAL A 81 18.21 -7.21 19.52
CA VAL A 81 18.57 -6.45 20.75
C VAL A 81 18.39 -7.31 22.01
N ARG A 82 17.35 -8.16 22.01
CA ARG A 82 17.07 -9.06 23.13
C ARG A 82 17.83 -10.38 23.08
N LYS A 83 18.64 -10.61 22.04
CA LYS A 83 19.40 -11.86 21.84
C LYS A 83 18.52 -13.10 21.91
N THR A 84 17.37 -13.02 21.25
CA THR A 84 16.37 -14.10 21.24
C THR A 84 16.19 -14.68 19.86
N GLY A 85 15.91 -15.99 19.79
CA GLY A 85 15.51 -16.64 18.54
C GLY A 85 16.62 -16.86 17.51
N GLY A 86 17.91 -16.78 17.92
CA GLY A 86 19.04 -17.03 17.00
C GLY A 86 19.27 -15.92 15.98
N VAL A 87 18.58 -14.79 16.11
CA VAL A 87 18.62 -13.65 15.17
C VAL A 87 19.98 -12.94 15.14
N GLU A 88 20.90 -13.29 16.05
CA GLU A 88 22.30 -12.83 16.01
C GLU A 88 23.03 -13.31 14.74
N ASP A 89 22.64 -14.47 14.21
CA ASP A 89 23.21 -15.00 12.97
C ASP A 89 22.36 -14.56 11.76
N PRO A 90 22.95 -13.87 10.77
CA PRO A 90 22.23 -13.44 9.57
C PRO A 90 21.49 -14.56 8.83
N ASN A 91 22.07 -15.75 8.79
CA ASN A 91 21.45 -16.89 8.13
C ASN A 91 20.12 -17.28 8.76
N THR A 92 20.00 -17.19 10.09
CA THR A 92 18.80 -17.65 10.81
C THR A 92 17.59 -16.80 10.43
N TRP A 93 17.69 -15.48 10.53
CA TRP A 93 16.57 -14.60 10.19
C TRP A 93 16.36 -14.47 8.68
N PHE A 94 17.41 -14.65 7.87
CA PHE A 94 17.28 -14.67 6.42
C PHE A 94 16.52 -15.91 5.94
N GLU A 95 16.81 -17.10 6.48
CA GLU A 95 16.04 -18.32 6.20
C GLU A 95 14.57 -18.19 6.63
N ASP A 96 14.33 -17.63 7.82
CA ASP A 96 12.96 -17.41 8.30
C ASP A 96 12.19 -16.43 7.40
N LEU A 97 12.83 -15.34 6.98
CA LEU A 97 12.23 -14.37 6.04
C LEU A 97 11.95 -15.02 4.68
N THR A 98 12.95 -15.69 4.09
CA THR A 98 12.83 -16.28 2.75
C THR A 98 11.77 -17.37 2.71
N ARG A 99 11.65 -18.16 3.77
CA ARG A 99 10.54 -19.10 3.98
C ARG A 99 9.20 -18.38 4.09
N ALA A 100 9.15 -17.26 4.81
CA ALA A 100 7.92 -16.51 5.00
C ALA A 100 7.36 -15.94 3.69
N ILE A 101 8.24 -15.40 2.83
CA ILE A 101 7.85 -14.72 1.59
C ILE A 101 7.89 -15.61 0.34
N GLN A 102 8.43 -16.82 0.43
CA GLN A 102 8.56 -17.76 -0.69
C GLN A 102 7.29 -17.86 -1.56
N PRO A 103 6.09 -18.05 -0.98
CA PRO A 103 4.86 -18.21 -1.77
C PRO A 103 4.53 -17.01 -2.68
N ILE A 104 5.03 -15.82 -2.36
CA ILE A 104 4.73 -14.58 -3.07
C ILE A 104 5.93 -14.14 -3.94
N PHE A 105 7.14 -14.29 -3.40
CA PHE A 105 8.38 -13.78 -3.96
C PHE A 105 9.35 -14.87 -4.39
N GLY A 106 8.90 -16.11 -4.62
CA GLY A 106 9.79 -17.27 -4.82
C GLY A 106 10.93 -17.06 -5.81
N GLY A 107 10.66 -16.52 -7.00
CA GLY A 107 11.72 -16.22 -7.98
C GLY A 107 12.71 -15.15 -7.52
N TRP A 108 12.24 -14.13 -6.79
CA TRP A 108 13.12 -13.11 -6.21
C TRP A 108 13.96 -13.70 -5.08
N VAL A 109 13.38 -14.52 -4.21
CA VAL A 109 14.09 -15.21 -3.12
C VAL A 109 15.25 -16.04 -3.66
N THR A 110 15.03 -16.82 -4.72
CA THR A 110 16.08 -17.66 -5.33
C THR A 110 17.23 -16.81 -5.87
N ILE A 111 16.92 -15.72 -6.58
CA ILE A 111 17.94 -14.81 -7.12
C ILE A 111 18.66 -14.09 -5.98
N TYR A 112 17.91 -13.59 -5.00
CA TYR A 112 18.44 -12.81 -3.88
C TYR A 112 19.37 -13.65 -3.00
N ALA A 113 19.00 -14.89 -2.68
CA ALA A 113 19.86 -15.83 -1.95
C ALA A 113 21.17 -16.12 -2.71
N GLY A 114 21.13 -16.19 -4.05
CA GLY A 114 22.32 -16.35 -4.88
C GLY A 114 23.25 -15.12 -4.86
N ILE A 115 22.70 -13.91 -4.99
CA ILE A 115 23.48 -12.66 -5.01
C ILE A 115 24.12 -12.38 -3.65
N TYR A 116 23.40 -12.67 -2.57
CA TYR A 116 23.83 -12.35 -1.21
C TYR A 116 24.52 -13.51 -0.49
N LYS A 117 24.82 -14.62 -1.20
CA LYS A 117 25.48 -15.79 -0.63
C LYS A 117 26.79 -15.43 0.10
N ASP A 118 27.67 -14.68 -0.56
CA ASP A 118 28.96 -14.30 0.02
C ASP A 118 28.78 -13.42 1.27
N LYS A 119 27.82 -12.49 1.25
CA LYS A 119 27.51 -11.63 2.41
C LYS A 119 26.89 -12.38 3.58
N LEU A 120 26.17 -13.47 3.31
CA LEU A 120 25.60 -14.36 4.32
C LEU A 120 26.70 -15.22 4.98
N GLU A 121 27.67 -15.69 4.19
CA GLU A 121 28.87 -16.39 4.69
C GLU A 121 29.75 -15.47 5.54
N GLU A 122 29.94 -14.22 5.10
CA GLU A 122 30.70 -13.19 5.84
C GLU A 122 29.92 -12.57 7.01
N LYS A 123 28.63 -12.86 7.14
CA LYS A 123 27.71 -12.30 8.15
C LYS A 123 27.63 -10.76 8.14
N THR A 124 27.84 -10.16 6.98
CA THR A 124 27.81 -8.70 6.80
C THR A 124 26.42 -8.17 6.43
N LEU A 125 25.51 -9.06 6.03
CA LEU A 125 24.16 -8.69 5.62
C LEU A 125 23.34 -8.13 6.78
N THR A 126 22.78 -6.94 6.61
CA THR A 126 21.96 -6.29 7.63
C THR A 126 20.46 -6.42 7.33
N ILE A 127 19.65 -6.45 8.41
CA ILE A 127 18.19 -6.53 8.32
C ILE A 127 17.62 -5.37 7.49
N GLY A 128 18.19 -4.17 7.65
CA GLY A 128 17.75 -2.95 6.96
C GLY A 128 18.02 -2.96 5.45
N GLU A 129 19.14 -3.55 5.01
CA GLU A 129 19.43 -3.72 3.58
C GLU A 129 18.39 -4.62 2.92
N VAL A 130 18.06 -5.76 3.54
CA VAL A 130 17.05 -6.70 3.03
C VAL A 130 15.66 -6.05 3.03
N ALA A 131 15.30 -5.31 4.08
CA ALA A 131 14.04 -4.58 4.13
C ALA A 131 13.91 -3.55 3.01
N LYS A 132 15.00 -2.82 2.70
CA LYS A 132 15.07 -1.84 1.62
C LYS A 132 14.90 -2.50 0.25
N ASP A 133 15.61 -3.59 -0.01
CA ASP A 133 15.53 -4.30 -1.28
C ASP A 133 14.16 -4.96 -1.48
N LEU A 134 13.56 -5.50 -0.41
CA LEU A 134 12.23 -6.07 -0.44
C LEU A 134 11.15 -5.01 -0.75
N ARG A 135 11.28 -3.79 -0.20
CA ARG A 135 10.40 -2.67 -0.55
C ARG A 135 10.51 -2.30 -2.04
N LYS A 136 11.73 -2.23 -2.57
CA LYS A 136 11.93 -1.95 -4.01
C LYS A 136 11.34 -3.03 -4.91
N GLU A 137 11.50 -4.30 -4.55
CA GLU A 137 10.91 -5.40 -5.32
C GLU A 137 9.38 -5.39 -5.23
N ALA A 138 8.82 -5.04 -4.08
CA ALA A 138 7.37 -4.86 -3.92
C ALA A 138 6.83 -3.70 -4.76
N GLU A 139 7.57 -2.58 -4.82
CA GLU A 139 7.25 -1.43 -5.68
C GLU A 139 7.28 -1.82 -7.16
N ARG A 140 8.32 -2.55 -7.58
CA ARG A 140 8.46 -3.06 -8.95
C ARG A 140 7.29 -3.97 -9.37
N ARG A 141 6.69 -4.69 -8.42
CA ARG A 141 5.52 -5.55 -8.64
C ARG A 141 4.17 -4.86 -8.40
N ASP A 142 4.16 -3.54 -8.17
CA ASP A 142 2.98 -2.73 -7.84
C ASP A 142 2.20 -3.24 -6.61
N LEU A 143 2.87 -3.95 -5.69
CA LEU A 143 2.27 -4.52 -4.47
C LEU A 143 2.12 -3.47 -3.36
N LEU A 144 2.77 -2.31 -3.52
CA LEU A 144 2.67 -1.16 -2.62
C LEU A 144 1.55 -0.18 -3.02
N GLY A 145 1.07 -0.25 -4.27
CA GLY A 145 0.07 0.66 -4.84
C GLY A 145 -1.39 0.35 -4.47
N LEU A 146 -1.65 -0.72 -3.71
CA LEU A 146 -3.02 -1.17 -3.40
C LEU A 146 -3.79 -0.22 -2.46
N GLN A 147 -3.12 0.73 -1.80
CA GLN A 147 -3.70 1.59 -0.77
C GLN A 147 -4.31 2.91 -1.31
N GLU A 148 -3.86 3.43 -2.46
CA GLU A 148 -4.24 4.80 -2.88
C GLU A 148 -5.43 4.89 -3.86
N LYS A 149 -5.89 3.79 -4.47
CA LYS A 149 -7.05 3.86 -5.39
C LYS A 149 -8.43 3.86 -4.71
N GLY A 150 -8.48 3.91 -3.38
CA GLY A 150 -9.70 3.61 -2.61
C GLY A 150 -10.31 4.70 -1.74
N SER A 151 -9.63 5.83 -1.46
CA SER A 151 -10.23 6.91 -0.67
C SER A 151 -10.55 8.12 -1.55
N ARG A 152 -11.71 8.07 -2.22
CA ARG A 152 -12.41 9.31 -2.57
C ARG A 152 -12.75 10.01 -1.27
N LEU A 153 -11.81 10.80 -0.76
CA LEU A 153 -12.06 11.80 0.26
C LEU A 153 -13.21 12.67 -0.25
N THR A 154 -14.39 12.49 0.34
CA THR A 154 -15.57 13.31 0.09
C THR A 154 -15.24 14.72 0.57
N ARG A 155 -14.68 15.54 -0.31
CA ARG A 155 -14.54 16.97 -0.07
C ARG A 155 -15.95 17.57 0.00
N GLY A 156 -16.31 18.04 1.20
CA GLY A 156 -17.41 18.98 1.39
C GLY A 156 -18.71 18.38 1.92
N VAL A 157 -18.79 18.18 3.23
CA VAL A 157 -20.04 18.34 3.97
C VAL A 157 -19.78 19.37 5.06
N PHE A 158 -19.64 20.63 4.66
CA PHE A 158 -19.93 21.75 5.54
C PHE A 158 -21.41 22.04 5.35
N GLY A 159 -22.25 21.55 6.28
CA GLY A 159 -23.64 21.99 6.36
C GLY A 159 -23.70 23.46 6.80
N PRO A 160 -24.69 24.24 6.34
CA PRO A 160 -24.81 25.64 6.72
C PRO A 160 -25.26 25.74 8.18
N THR A 161 -24.37 26.24 9.05
CA THR A 161 -24.71 26.62 10.42
C THR A 161 -25.41 27.98 10.42
N PHE A 162 -26.73 27.99 10.31
CA PHE A 162 -27.65 29.05 10.75
C PHE A 162 -29.02 28.36 10.95
N ALA A 163 -29.80 28.47 12.02
CA ALA A 163 -29.81 29.35 13.18
C ALA A 163 -30.70 28.73 14.30
N THR A 164 -30.42 29.14 15.55
CA THR A 164 -31.37 29.34 16.67
C THR A 164 -32.10 28.15 17.32
N GLY A 165 -31.86 27.97 18.64
CA GLY A 165 -32.97 27.82 19.59
C GLY A 165 -33.07 26.50 20.39
N GLN A 166 -32.38 26.46 21.53
CA GLN A 166 -32.81 25.91 22.84
C GLN A 166 -33.31 24.45 23.02
N SER A 167 -32.66 23.81 24.01
CA SER A 167 -33.21 22.91 25.05
C SER A 167 -33.14 21.38 24.87
N GLN A 168 -32.17 20.83 25.62
CA GLN A 168 -32.25 19.68 26.54
C GLN A 168 -32.66 18.27 26.07
N SER A 169 -31.75 17.34 26.45
CA SER A 169 -31.97 16.05 27.10
C SER A 169 -32.20 14.77 26.28
N MET A 170 -31.27 13.83 26.52
CA MET A 170 -31.44 12.40 26.84
C MET A 170 -32.22 11.48 25.87
N LEU A 171 -31.47 10.50 25.34
CA LEU A 171 -31.80 9.12 24.86
C LEU A 171 -33.03 8.44 25.52
N PRO A 172 -33.44 7.21 25.11
CA PRO A 172 -33.46 6.50 23.81
C PRO A 172 -34.78 5.69 23.56
N GLN A 173 -34.79 4.83 22.51
CA GLN A 173 -35.62 3.59 22.38
C GLN A 173 -37.11 3.79 21.99
N LEU A 174 -37.82 2.99 21.18
CA LEU A 174 -37.76 1.58 20.77
C LEU A 174 -38.47 1.35 19.41
N GLU A 175 -38.09 0.22 18.82
CA GLU A 175 -38.78 -0.69 17.89
C GLU A 175 -40.24 -0.43 17.45
N ALA A 176 -40.52 -0.62 16.16
CA ALA A 176 -41.31 -1.75 15.62
C ALA A 176 -41.70 -1.49 14.15
N THR A 177 -41.31 -2.40 13.26
CA THR A 177 -41.94 -2.65 11.96
C THR A 177 -43.24 -3.46 12.18
N PRO A 178 -44.02 -3.86 11.15
CA PRO A 178 -44.12 -3.43 9.75
C PRO A 178 -45.60 -3.10 9.37
N SER A 179 -45.89 -2.74 8.12
CA SER A 179 -46.92 -3.40 7.26
C SER A 179 -47.37 -2.52 6.10
N ASN A 180 -47.18 -3.08 4.91
CA ASN A 180 -48.08 -3.13 3.76
C ASN A 180 -48.46 -1.89 2.91
N GLU A 181 -48.27 -2.14 1.62
CA GLU A 181 -49.17 -1.91 0.48
C GLU A 181 -48.95 -0.68 -0.43
N GLU A 182 -48.49 -1.07 -1.63
CA GLU A 182 -48.76 -0.58 -2.98
C GLU A 182 -49.72 0.61 -3.15
N GLY A 183 -49.28 1.59 -3.93
CA GLY A 183 -50.11 2.67 -4.43
C GLY A 183 -49.34 3.56 -5.41
N ASP A 184 -49.37 3.15 -6.68
CA ASP A 184 -48.92 3.91 -7.85
C ASP A 184 -49.63 5.27 -7.94
N THR A 185 -48.90 6.36 -8.19
CA THR A 185 -49.36 7.42 -9.08
C THR A 185 -48.21 8.35 -9.50
N GLN A 186 -47.97 8.33 -10.80
CA GLN A 186 -47.10 9.24 -11.53
C GLN A 186 -47.47 10.71 -11.32
N THR A 187 -46.48 11.57 -11.08
CA THR A 187 -46.45 12.90 -11.72
C THR A 187 -45.03 13.30 -12.11
N ARG A 188 -44.86 13.24 -13.43
CA ARG A 188 -43.84 13.85 -14.28
C ARG A 188 -43.55 15.29 -13.88
N ASN A 189 -42.28 15.59 -13.56
CA ASN A 189 -41.70 16.87 -13.93
C ASN A 189 -40.27 16.72 -14.44
N GLN A 190 -40.12 17.16 -15.69
CA GLN A 190 -38.90 17.17 -16.47
C GLN A 190 -37.95 18.23 -15.91
N ALA A 191 -36.72 17.85 -15.61
CA ALA A 191 -35.60 18.78 -15.56
C ALA A 191 -34.44 18.16 -16.34
N THR A 192 -34.21 18.76 -17.49
CA THR A 192 -33.24 18.43 -18.54
C THR A 192 -31.81 18.54 -18.02
N GLY A 193 -31.21 17.41 -17.62
CA GLY A 193 -29.77 17.26 -17.46
C GLY A 193 -29.21 16.37 -18.57
N ARG A 194 -28.64 16.97 -19.62
CA ARG A 194 -27.89 16.27 -20.68
C ARG A 194 -26.72 15.47 -20.06
N LYS A 195 -26.98 14.26 -19.58
CA LYS A 195 -25.93 13.24 -19.39
C LYS A 195 -25.49 12.81 -20.78
N ARG A 196 -24.31 13.28 -21.22
CA ARG A 196 -23.61 12.62 -22.33
C ARG A 196 -23.34 11.19 -21.89
N LYS A 197 -24.21 10.25 -22.29
CA LYS A 197 -23.84 8.84 -22.45
C LYS A 197 -22.63 8.83 -23.36
N ARG A 198 -21.43 8.60 -22.82
CA ARG A 198 -20.33 8.12 -23.66
C ARG A 198 -20.82 6.77 -24.17
N ALA A 199 -21.04 6.68 -25.47
CA ALA A 199 -21.31 5.42 -26.12
C ALA A 199 -20.13 4.49 -25.81
N PHE A 200 -20.39 3.49 -24.98
CA PHE A 200 -19.57 2.29 -24.93
C PHE A 200 -19.76 1.62 -26.30
N SER A 201 -18.75 1.74 -27.15
CA SER A 201 -18.73 1.01 -28.42
C SER A 201 -18.26 -0.40 -28.11
N PRO A 202 -19.08 -1.45 -28.36
CA PRO A 202 -18.67 -2.82 -28.13
C PRO A 202 -17.77 -3.25 -29.29
N GLY A 203 -16.54 -3.69 -28.98
CA GLY A 203 -15.68 -4.40 -29.93
C GLY A 203 -14.25 -3.88 -30.04
N SER A 204 -13.35 -4.36 -29.18
CA SER A 204 -12.03 -4.89 -29.56
C SER A 204 -11.26 -5.33 -28.30
N PRO A 205 -10.56 -6.49 -28.32
CA PRO A 205 -9.78 -6.98 -27.19
C PRO A 205 -8.68 -5.99 -26.85
N ASP A 206 -8.34 -5.75 -25.57
CA ASP A 206 -7.25 -4.90 -25.07
C ASP A 206 -6.18 -4.52 -26.11
N VAL A 207 -6.47 -3.53 -26.98
CA VAL A 207 -5.58 -3.21 -28.09
C VAL A 207 -4.49 -2.30 -27.55
N VAL A 208 -3.41 -2.92 -27.12
CA VAL A 208 -2.17 -2.22 -26.78
C VAL A 208 -1.41 -1.91 -28.07
N CYS A 209 -1.03 -0.65 -28.25
CA CYS A 209 -0.26 -0.19 -29.39
C CYS A 209 1.12 -0.85 -29.38
N LYS A 210 1.44 -1.67 -30.39
CA LYS A 210 2.75 -2.33 -30.51
C LYS A 210 3.92 -1.33 -30.57
N ALA A 211 3.70 -0.11 -31.07
CA ALA A 211 4.74 0.89 -31.22
C ALA A 211 5.04 1.65 -29.92
N CYS A 212 4.01 2.13 -29.22
CA CYS A 212 4.18 3.03 -28.05
C CYS A 212 3.60 2.47 -26.75
N GLU A 213 3.15 1.21 -26.73
CA GLU A 213 2.56 0.51 -25.57
C GLU A 213 1.36 1.22 -24.93
N GLY A 214 0.73 2.15 -25.66
CA GLY A 214 -0.46 2.87 -25.19
C GLY A 214 -1.73 2.06 -25.43
N ALA A 215 -2.79 2.38 -24.68
CA ALA A 215 -4.13 1.79 -24.86
C ALA A 215 -4.85 2.39 -26.09
N HIS A 216 -4.37 2.07 -27.29
CA HIS A 216 -4.98 2.40 -28.59
C HIS A 216 -4.42 1.49 -29.69
N GLY A 217 -5.16 1.33 -30.79
CA GLY A 217 -4.66 0.67 -31.99
C GLY A 217 -3.52 1.43 -32.68
N LEU A 218 -2.61 0.71 -33.33
CA LEU A 218 -1.42 1.27 -34.02
C LEU A 218 -1.80 2.40 -35.00
N GLU A 219 -2.94 2.28 -35.67
CA GLU A 219 -3.50 3.28 -36.59
C GLU A 219 -3.77 4.66 -35.98
N ASN A 220 -3.99 4.72 -34.67
CA ASN A 220 -4.31 5.94 -33.90
C ASN A 220 -3.13 6.41 -33.04
N CYS A 221 -1.93 5.86 -33.26
CA CYS A 221 -0.74 6.24 -32.51
C CYS A 221 -0.17 7.59 -32.97
N TYR A 222 -0.22 8.59 -32.07
CA TYR A 222 0.33 9.93 -32.33
C TYR A 222 1.85 9.98 -32.43
N TYR A 223 2.56 9.00 -31.89
CA TYR A 223 4.02 8.91 -32.04
C TYR A 223 4.44 8.40 -33.42
N VAL A 224 3.64 7.51 -34.03
CA VAL A 224 3.87 6.97 -35.37
C VAL A 224 3.28 7.86 -36.47
N PHE A 225 2.15 8.51 -36.18
CA PHE A 225 1.45 9.42 -37.09
C PHE A 225 1.32 10.83 -36.50
N PRO A 226 2.40 11.64 -36.54
CA PRO A 226 2.38 13.01 -36.00
C PRO A 226 1.31 13.91 -36.62
N LYS A 227 0.93 13.66 -37.89
CA LYS A 227 -0.12 14.43 -38.59
C LYS A 227 -1.51 14.29 -37.96
N LYS A 228 -1.76 13.20 -37.22
CA LYS A 228 -3.04 12.98 -36.51
C LYS A 228 -3.00 13.52 -35.07
N ALA A 229 -1.87 14.03 -34.62
CA ALA A 229 -1.72 14.50 -33.26
C ALA A 229 -2.45 15.84 -33.08
N PRO A 230 -3.32 16.00 -32.06
CA PRO A 230 -3.92 17.29 -31.75
C PRO A 230 -2.86 18.36 -31.44
N ALA A 231 -3.15 19.63 -31.71
CA ALA A 231 -2.19 20.73 -31.52
C ALA A 231 -1.61 20.85 -30.09
N TYR A 232 -2.31 20.33 -29.08
CA TYR A 232 -1.86 20.31 -27.69
C TYR A 232 -0.97 19.10 -27.33
N PHE A 233 -0.77 18.15 -28.25
CA PHE A 233 -0.01 16.94 -27.99
C PHE A 233 1.50 17.22 -27.94
N LYS A 234 2.07 17.17 -26.73
CA LYS A 234 3.52 17.21 -26.52
C LYS A 234 4.05 15.79 -26.29
N GLY A 235 4.54 15.17 -27.37
CA GLY A 235 5.15 13.84 -27.29
C GLY A 235 6.36 13.82 -26.35
N ARG A 236 6.43 12.83 -25.45
CA ARG A 236 7.57 12.63 -24.54
C ARG A 236 8.77 12.10 -25.33
N LYS A 237 9.97 12.68 -25.11
CA LYS A 237 11.21 12.29 -25.81
C LYS A 237 11.52 10.79 -25.63
N LEU A 238 11.46 10.29 -24.39
CA LEU A 238 11.70 8.88 -24.08
C LEU A 238 10.80 7.91 -24.85
N ILE A 239 9.52 8.24 -25.02
CA ILE A 239 8.57 7.38 -25.75
C ILE A 239 8.85 7.44 -27.24
N ARG A 240 9.24 8.61 -27.76
CA ARG A 240 9.66 8.75 -29.15
C ARG A 240 10.91 7.91 -29.45
N ASP A 241 11.93 7.99 -28.61
CA ASP A 241 13.16 7.22 -28.78
C ASP A 241 12.89 5.71 -28.73
N ALA A 242 12.00 5.26 -27.82
CA ALA A 242 11.58 3.88 -27.73
C ALA A 242 10.77 3.40 -28.95
N VAL A 243 9.87 4.25 -29.47
CA VAL A 243 9.11 3.98 -30.71
C VAL A 243 10.08 3.89 -31.89
N ASP A 244 11.01 4.84 -32.02
CA ASP A 244 11.97 4.88 -33.13
C ASP A 244 12.93 3.69 -33.11
N HIS A 245 13.31 3.20 -31.92
CA HIS A 245 14.11 2.00 -31.77
C HIS A 245 13.33 0.74 -32.19
N ARG A 246 12.06 0.62 -31.79
CA ARG A 246 11.19 -0.51 -32.19
C ARG A 246 10.87 -0.52 -33.67
N VAL A 247 10.55 0.63 -34.26
CA VAL A 247 10.32 0.75 -35.71
C VAL A 247 11.58 0.40 -36.52
N ARG A 248 12.77 0.60 -35.96
CA ARG A 248 14.04 0.21 -36.58
C ARG A 248 14.32 -1.29 -36.48
N ASN A 249 14.00 -1.91 -35.35
CA ASN A 249 14.37 -3.31 -35.09
C ASN A 249 13.30 -4.31 -35.53
N ASP A 250 12.02 -3.93 -35.51
CA ASP A 250 10.90 -4.81 -35.84
C ASP A 250 10.45 -4.61 -37.30
N ALA A 251 10.92 -5.49 -38.20
CA ALA A 251 10.55 -5.48 -39.61
C ALA A 251 9.01 -5.61 -39.81
N SER A 252 8.36 -6.45 -39.01
CA SER A 252 6.90 -6.65 -39.04
C SER A 252 6.12 -5.37 -38.69
N LEU A 253 6.58 -4.62 -37.68
CA LEU A 253 5.97 -3.35 -37.28
C LEU A 253 6.14 -2.28 -38.37
N LYS A 254 7.31 -2.25 -39.01
CA LYS A 254 7.61 -1.34 -40.12
C LYS A 254 6.71 -1.60 -41.32
N ASP A 255 6.44 -2.86 -41.65
CA ASP A 255 5.53 -3.25 -42.73
C ASP A 255 4.07 -2.92 -42.41
N GLU A 256 3.64 -3.12 -41.15
CA GLU A 256 2.30 -2.76 -40.67
C GLU A 256 2.07 -1.25 -40.74
N ILE A 257 3.06 -0.44 -40.31
CA ILE A 257 3.02 1.03 -40.41
C ILE A 257 2.99 1.47 -41.88
N SER A 258 3.79 0.84 -42.74
CA SER A 258 3.84 1.16 -44.17
C SER A 258 2.53 0.84 -44.87
N ARG A 259 1.87 -0.26 -44.50
CA ARG A 259 0.53 -0.62 -44.98
C ARG A 259 -0.51 0.42 -44.57
N ILE A 260 -0.52 0.83 -43.30
CA ILE A 260 -1.45 1.87 -42.80
C ILE A 260 -1.20 3.22 -43.48
N LYS A 261 0.07 3.58 -43.76
CA LYS A 261 0.41 4.78 -44.53
C LYS A 261 -0.08 4.72 -45.98
N ARG A 262 -0.04 3.55 -46.63
CA ARG A 262 -0.47 3.34 -48.01
C ARG A 262 -1.98 3.24 -48.20
N VAL A 263 -2.73 2.89 -47.17
CA VAL A 263 -4.20 2.79 -47.23
C VAL A 263 -4.89 4.16 -47.08
N LYS A 264 -4.23 5.16 -46.46
CA LYS A 264 -4.79 6.50 -46.24
C LYS A 264 -4.38 7.66 -47.19
N PRO A 265 -3.62 7.53 -48.29
CA PRO A 265 -3.33 8.68 -49.15
C PRO A 265 -4.45 9.08 -50.13
N VAL A 266 -5.63 8.45 -50.11
CA VAL A 266 -6.65 8.64 -51.18
C VAL A 266 -7.91 9.41 -50.73
N GLU A 267 -8.03 9.84 -49.47
CA GLU A 267 -9.16 10.66 -49.02
C GLU A 267 -8.70 12.05 -48.57
N GLU A 268 -8.22 12.86 -49.50
CA GLU A 268 -8.15 14.33 -49.37
C GLU A 268 -7.96 14.95 -50.78
N MET A 269 -8.98 14.82 -51.62
CA MET A 269 -9.32 15.76 -52.69
C MET A 269 -10.84 15.88 -52.68
N ASP A 270 -11.34 16.89 -51.96
CA ASP A 270 -12.49 17.75 -52.28
C ASP A 270 -12.76 18.72 -51.12
#